data_AF-A0A963X579-F1
#
_entry.id   AF-A0A963X579-F1
#
_cell.length_a   1.000
_cell.length_b   1.000
_cell.length_c   1.000
_cell.angle_alpha   90.00
_cell.angle_beta   90.00
_cell.angle_gamma   90.00
#
_symmetry.space_group_name_H-M   'P 1'
#
loop_
_entity.id
_entity.type
_entity.pdbx_description
1 polymer ?
#
loop_
_entity_poly.entity_id
_entity_poly.type
_entity_poly.pdbx_seq_one_letter_code
_entity_poly.pdbx_strand_id
1 'polypeptide(L)'
;MSQLPIDAPDIPVTPLIPVSADGWADWIAARPDRERTWAQAAGFTGQAGTVCAIPDADGGLERVLAGIGDGGGSGALWDWAGLPG
;
A
#
# COMPACT_ATOMS: atom_id res chain seq x y z
N MET A 1 -18.43 30.38 7.33
CA MET A 1 -17.76 29.08 7.50
C MET A 1 -16.44 29.15 6.77
N SER A 2 -15.37 29.63 7.42
CA SER A 2 -14.04 29.70 6.80
C SER A 2 -13.54 28.29 6.55
N GLN A 3 -13.30 27.91 5.29
CA GLN A 3 -12.61 26.66 4.99
C GLN A 3 -11.16 26.78 5.47
N LEU A 4 -10.68 25.73 6.13
CA LEU A 4 -9.27 25.56 6.47
C LEU A 4 -8.44 25.60 5.17
N PRO A 5 -7.27 26.24 5.16
CA PRO A 5 -6.38 26.17 4.02
C PRO A 5 -5.94 24.71 3.84
N ILE A 6 -6.41 24.05 2.77
CA ILE A 6 -5.94 22.73 2.31
C ILE A 6 -4.69 22.90 1.44
N ASP A 7 -3.91 23.95 1.66
CA ASP A 7 -2.55 24.03 1.12
C ASP A 7 -1.70 23.14 2.02
N ALA A 8 -1.80 21.83 1.80
CA ALA A 8 -0.84 20.89 2.36
C ALA A 8 0.53 21.33 1.83
N PRO A 9 1.57 21.42 2.69
CA PRO A 9 2.90 21.71 2.18
C PRO A 9 3.27 20.65 1.15
N ASP A 10 4.18 20.97 0.23
CA ASP A 10 4.71 20.04 -0.78
C ASP A 10 5.65 19.03 -0.09
N ILE A 11 5.08 18.23 0.83
CA ILE A 11 5.77 17.19 1.58
C ILE A 11 5.73 15.92 0.72
N PRO A 12 6.87 15.27 0.47
CA PRO A 12 6.86 13.97 -0.19
C PRO A 12 5.99 12.99 0.60
N VAL A 13 4.86 12.60 0.02
CA VAL A 13 3.93 11.62 0.59
C VAL A 13 4.30 10.21 0.13
N THR A 14 4.28 9.25 1.04
CA THR A 14 4.43 7.83 0.68
C THR A 14 3.06 7.24 0.38
N PRO A 15 2.82 6.74 -0.85
CA PRO A 15 1.56 6.09 -1.19
C PRO A 15 1.36 4.80 -0.39
N LEU A 16 0.16 4.64 0.17
CA LEU A 16 -0.31 3.40 0.78
C LEU A 16 -1.32 2.73 -0.15
N ILE A 17 -0.98 1.56 -0.68
CA ILE A 17 -1.76 0.88 -1.71
C ILE A 17 -2.46 -0.33 -1.09
N PRO A 18 -3.80 -0.35 -1.06
CA PRO A 18 -4.53 -1.52 -0.62
C PRO A 18 -4.43 -2.61 -1.69
N VAL A 19 -4.12 -3.84 -1.25
CA VAL A 19 -4.06 -5.00 -2.13
C VAL A 19 -4.72 -6.17 -1.40
N SER A 20 -5.68 -6.83 -2.05
CA SER A 20 -6.25 -8.06 -1.52
C SER A 20 -5.47 -9.28 -1.99
N ALA A 21 -5.63 -10.42 -1.31
CA ALA A 21 -4.99 -11.66 -1.71
C ALA A 21 -5.43 -12.10 -3.12
N ASP A 22 -6.71 -11.93 -3.45
CA ASP A 22 -7.25 -12.25 -4.78
C ASP A 22 -6.68 -11.35 -5.88
N GLY A 23 -6.44 -10.07 -5.58
CA GLY A 23 -5.90 -9.10 -6.53
C GLY A 23 -4.37 -9.11 -6.64
N TRP A 24 -3.66 -9.83 -5.77
CA TRP A 24 -2.21 -9.75 -5.67
C TRP A 24 -1.48 -10.14 -6.97
N ALA A 25 -1.86 -11.28 -7.56
CA ALA A 25 -1.17 -11.83 -8.72
C ALA A 25 -1.23 -10.87 -9.92
N ASP A 26 -2.40 -10.31 -10.20
CA ASP A 26 -2.59 -9.35 -11.28
C ASP A 26 -1.88 -8.02 -10.99
N TRP A 27 -1.92 -7.57 -9.73
CA TRP A 27 -1.29 -6.32 -9.32
C TRP A 27 0.23 -6.38 -9.47
N ILE A 28 0.87 -7.44 -8.97
CA ILE A 28 2.33 -7.57 -8.97
C ILE A 28 2.88 -7.83 -10.37
N ALA A 29 2.12 -8.53 -11.24
CA ALA A 29 2.50 -8.78 -12.63
C ALA A 29 2.68 -7.49 -13.44
N ALA A 30 1.94 -6.44 -13.11
CA ALA A 30 2.02 -5.13 -13.78
C ALA A 30 3.15 -4.22 -13.25
N ARG A 31 3.97 -4.69 -12.30
CA ARG A 31 5.04 -3.89 -11.68
C ARG A 31 6.43 -4.17 -12.29
N PRO A 32 7.39 -3.25 -12.14
CA PRO A 32 8.80 -3.48 -12.51
C PRO A 32 9.39 -4.74 -11.84
N ASP A 33 10.39 -5.37 -12.48
CA ASP A 33 11.04 -6.59 -11.95
C ASP A 33 11.61 -6.40 -10.53
N ARG A 34 12.09 -5.19 -10.21
CA ARG A 34 12.61 -4.83 -8.89
C ARG A 34 11.55 -4.99 -7.80
N GLU A 35 10.37 -4.43 -8.00
CA GLU A 35 9.25 -4.53 -7.05
C GLU A 35 8.77 -5.96 -6.90
N ARG A 36 8.66 -6.69 -8.03
CA ARG A 36 8.25 -8.11 -8.04
C ARG A 36 9.20 -8.97 -7.21
N THR A 37 10.50 -8.85 -7.47
CA THR A 37 11.54 -9.60 -6.76
C THR A 37 11.56 -9.24 -5.28
N TRP A 38 11.43 -7.95 -4.95
CA TRP A 38 11.39 -7.49 -3.57
C TRP A 38 10.18 -8.04 -2.82
N ALA A 39 8.98 -7.91 -3.37
CA ALA A 39 7.77 -8.37 -2.69
C ALA A 39 7.77 -9.89 -2.50
N GLN A 40 8.33 -10.65 -3.44
CA GLN A 40 8.57 -12.08 -3.29
C GLN A 40 9.57 -12.38 -2.17
N ALA A 41 10.70 -11.68 -2.13
CA ALA A 41 11.71 -11.84 -1.07
C ALA A 41 11.18 -11.45 0.32
N ALA A 42 10.29 -10.45 0.38
CA ALA A 42 9.59 -10.02 1.57
C ALA A 42 8.43 -10.97 1.97
N GLY A 43 8.06 -11.92 1.10
CA GLY A 43 6.98 -12.88 1.35
C GLY A 43 5.58 -12.27 1.32
N PHE A 44 5.39 -11.11 0.69
CA PHE A 44 4.09 -10.45 0.63
C PHE A 44 3.17 -11.10 -0.40
N THR A 45 1.92 -11.33 0.00
CA THR A 45 0.90 -12.04 -0.80
C THR A 45 -0.45 -11.33 -0.86
N GLY A 46 -0.56 -10.11 -0.31
CA GLY A 46 -1.84 -9.41 -0.18
C GLY A 46 -2.71 -9.91 0.99
N GLN A 47 -2.19 -10.76 1.87
CA GLN A 47 -2.93 -11.26 3.04
C GLN A 47 -3.41 -10.11 3.93
N ALA A 48 -4.69 -10.09 4.28
CA ALA A 48 -5.29 -9.08 5.15
C ALA A 48 -4.49 -8.87 6.46
N GLY A 49 -4.27 -7.60 6.82
CA GLY A 49 -3.53 -7.20 8.02
C GLY A 49 -2.00 -7.26 7.89
N THR A 50 -1.47 -7.53 6.70
CA THR A 50 -0.03 -7.48 6.43
C THR A 50 0.37 -6.17 5.75
N VAL A 51 1.64 -5.78 5.87
CA VAL A 51 2.19 -4.62 5.16
C VAL A 51 3.52 -4.95 4.52
N CYS A 52 3.83 -4.32 3.39
CA CYS A 52 5.13 -4.44 2.72
C CYS A 52 5.60 -3.07 2.24
N ALA A 53 6.71 -2.59 2.81
CA ALA A 53 7.40 -1.40 2.30
C ALA A 53 8.18 -1.77 1.03
N ILE A 54 7.97 -1.01 -0.05
CA ILE A 54 8.63 -1.19 -1.33
C ILE A 54 9.68 -0.09 -1.49
N PRO A 55 10.97 -0.44 -1.64
CA PRO A 55 12.03 0.53 -1.84
C PRO A 55 12.04 1.09 -3.27
N ASP A 56 12.43 2.36 -3.39
CA ASP A 56 12.80 2.97 -4.67
C ASP A 56 14.17 2.44 -5.15
N ALA A 57 14.68 3.00 -6.24
CA ALA A 57 15.97 2.59 -6.82
C ALA A 57 17.19 3.03 -5.97
N ASP A 58 17.02 4.05 -5.13
CA ASP A 58 18.05 4.66 -4.31
C ASP A 58 18.04 4.15 -2.85
N GLY A 59 17.10 3.25 -2.52
CA GLY A 59 16.90 2.69 -1.18
C GLY A 59 15.97 3.50 -0.29
N GLY A 60 15.35 4.55 -0.81
CA GLY A 60 14.25 5.27 -0.17
C GLY A 60 12.92 4.52 -0.25
N LEU A 61 11.87 5.07 0.36
CA LEU A 61 10.55 4.43 0.43
C LEU A 61 9.66 4.90 -0.72
N GLU A 62 9.39 4.02 -1.69
CA GLU A 62 8.55 4.35 -2.84
C GLU A 62 7.06 4.25 -2.52
N ARG A 63 6.66 3.20 -1.79
CA ARG A 63 5.27 2.94 -1.38
C ARG A 63 5.20 1.89 -0.28
N VAL A 64 4.02 1.80 0.34
CA VAL A 64 3.66 0.72 1.25
C VAL A 64 2.47 -0.02 0.66
N LEU A 65 2.51 -1.35 0.64
CA LEU A 65 1.38 -2.20 0.31
C LEU A 65 0.69 -2.61 1.61
N ALA A 66 -0.62 -2.49 1.67
CA ALA A 66 -1.44 -2.96 2.77
C ALA A 66 -2.32 -4.11 2.29
N GLY A 67 -2.13 -5.29 2.87
CA GLY A 67 -3.03 -6.41 2.70
C GLY A 67 -4.38 -6.09 3.32
N ILE A 68 -5.43 -6.05 2.51
CA ILE A 68 -6.81 -5.81 2.94
C ILE A 68 -7.68 -7.04 2.66
N GLY A 69 -8.82 -7.15 3.34
CA GLY A 69 -9.78 -8.21 3.04
C GLY A 69 -10.43 -8.00 1.67
N ASP A 70 -11.04 -9.05 1.12
CA ASP A 70 -11.73 -9.00 -0.18
C ASP A 70 -13.08 -8.23 -0.14
N GLY A 71 -13.36 -7.52 0.96
CA GLY A 71 -14.64 -6.89 1.25
C GLY A 71 -14.79 -5.51 0.62
N GLY A 72 -15.36 -5.43 -0.58
CA GLY A 72 -15.87 -4.16 -1.11
C GLY A 72 -17.05 -3.62 -0.28
N GLY A 73 -16.88 -2.48 0.39
CA GLY A 73 -17.93 -1.82 1.21
C GLY A 73 -17.40 -1.18 2.49
N SER A 74 -18.25 -0.93 3.49
CA SER A 74 -17.88 -0.36 4.80
C SER A 74 -16.87 -1.20 5.59
N GLY A 75 -16.64 -2.47 5.23
CA GLY A 75 -15.53 -3.29 5.72
C GLY A 75 -14.17 -2.82 5.21
N ALA A 76 -14.11 -2.28 3.98
CA ALA A 76 -12.88 -1.77 3.39
C ALA A 76 -12.28 -0.59 4.16
N LEU A 77 -13.07 0.18 4.91
CA LEU A 77 -12.55 1.24 5.79
C LEU A 77 -11.92 0.66 7.06
N TRP A 78 -12.49 -0.41 7.62
CA TRP A 78 -11.99 -1.04 8.83
C TRP A 78 -10.70 -1.84 8.62
N ASP A 79 -10.45 -2.31 7.39
CA ASP A 79 -9.16 -2.93 7.04
C ASP A 79 -7.96 -1.97 7.20
N TRP A 80 -8.18 -0.65 7.19
CA TRP A 80 -7.14 0.36 7.46
C TRP A 80 -6.86 0.55 8.95
N ALA A 81 -7.71 0.06 9.85
CA ALA A 81 -7.54 0.26 11.29
C ALA A 81 -6.34 -0.51 11.88
N GLY A 82 -5.80 -1.49 11.15
CA GLY A 82 -4.61 -2.26 11.55
C GLY A 82 -3.28 -1.61 11.21
N LEU A 83 -3.27 -0.43 10.58
CA LEU A 83 -2.05 0.25 10.18
C LEU A 83 -1.37 0.91 11.40
N PRO A 84 -0.02 0.91 11.45
CA PRO A 84 0.71 1.66 12.47
C PRO A 84 0.39 3.16 12.36
N GLY A 85 0.16 3.80 13.50
CA GLY A 85 -0.13 5.24 13.62
C GLY A 85 1.10 6.13 13.51
#